data_AF-A0A3R6MY64-F1
#
_entry.id   AF-A0A3R6MY64-F1
#
_cell.length_a   1.000
_cell.length_b   1.000
_cell.length_c   1.000
_cell.angle_alpha   90.00
_cell.angle_beta   90.00
_cell.angle_gamma   90.00
#
_symmetry.space_group_name_H-M   'P 1'
#
loop_
_entity.id
_entity.type
_entity.pdbx_description
1 polymer ?
#
loop_
_entity_poly.entity_id
_entity_poly.type
_entity_poly.pdbx_seq_one_letter_code
_entity_poly.pdbx_strand_id
1 'polypeptide(L)'
;MKFDTGLDMEMYQECYIIALDEFKKSEYYLSNDIGNNTRKNVNAWLSLFVTDDIEKIDRNIEKYPWLEEIYIEMVEYLVKPEEVFNMYSEALRILDENTVKYMVDELKGENEELRVENTELSNKVLAFQKKQNEKEKEIIKNMYKANLTIEQIAEITGSDIEKIVEIIS
;
A
#
# COMPACT_ATOMS: atom_id res chain seq x y z
N MET A 1 -5.39 20.60 19.26
CA MET A 1 -6.75 21.17 19.40
C MET A 1 -7.70 19.98 19.38
N LYS A 2 -8.61 19.83 20.35
CA LYS A 2 -9.52 18.68 20.40
C LYS A 2 -10.91 19.16 20.02
N PHE A 3 -11.46 18.65 18.92
CA PHE A 3 -12.83 18.95 18.53
C PHE A 3 -13.80 18.11 19.37
N ASP A 4 -14.93 18.70 19.74
CA ASP A 4 -15.97 18.04 20.55
C ASP A 4 -16.87 17.11 19.70
N THR A 5 -16.30 16.55 18.64
CA THR A 5 -16.99 15.65 17.70
C THR A 5 -16.85 14.18 18.10
N GLY A 6 -16.06 13.86 19.14
CA GLY A 6 -15.79 12.49 19.57
C GLY A 6 -14.86 11.69 18.63
N LEU A 7 -14.39 12.31 17.54
CA LEU A 7 -13.44 11.72 16.60
C LEU A 7 -12.01 12.10 16.99
N ASP A 8 -11.17 11.08 17.19
CA ASP A 8 -9.74 11.29 17.41
C ASP A 8 -9.05 11.40 16.05
N MET A 9 -8.50 12.59 15.75
CA MET A 9 -7.79 12.85 14.51
C MET A 9 -6.40 13.39 14.83
N GLU A 10 -5.37 12.64 14.44
CA GLU A 10 -3.99 13.12 14.46
C GLU A 10 -3.82 14.16 13.35
N MET A 11 -3.80 15.44 13.72
CA MET A 11 -3.56 16.54 12.79
C MET A 11 -2.06 16.82 12.67
N TYR A 12 -1.52 16.75 11.44
CA TYR A 12 -0.19 17.27 11.14
C TYR A 12 -0.14 18.79 11.37
N GLN A 13 0.99 19.32 11.82
CA GLN A 13 1.14 20.60 12.52
C GLN A 13 0.89 21.90 11.70
N GLU A 14 0.34 21.83 10.48
CA GLU A 14 0.13 23.01 9.62
C GLU A 14 -1.27 23.08 8.98
N CYS A 15 -2.33 22.85 9.75
CA CYS A 15 -3.71 23.06 9.27
C CYS A 15 -4.31 24.36 9.81
N TYR A 16 -4.83 25.20 8.91
CA TYR A 16 -5.65 26.36 9.26
C TYR A 16 -7.12 25.98 9.19
N ILE A 17 -7.86 26.28 10.26
CA ILE A 17 -9.28 25.98 10.37
C ILE A 17 -10.03 27.31 10.30
N ILE A 18 -10.87 27.45 9.27
CA ILE A 18 -11.65 28.64 9.00
C ILE A 18 -13.12 28.29 9.08
N ALA A 19 -13.84 28.91 10.00
CA ALA A 19 -15.28 28.80 10.12
C ALA A 19 -15.94 29.63 8.99
N LEU A 20 -16.60 28.94 8.05
CA LEU A 20 -17.17 29.55 6.85
C LEU A 20 -18.38 30.45 7.15
N ASP A 21 -19.15 30.10 8.17
CA ASP A 21 -20.27 30.89 8.71
C ASP A 21 -19.81 32.21 9.31
N GLU A 22 -18.66 32.23 10.00
CA GLU A 22 -18.04 33.46 10.49
C GLU A 22 -17.42 34.27 9.34
N PHE A 23 -16.79 33.61 8.36
CA PHE A 23 -16.29 34.28 7.17
C PHE A 23 -17.41 35.01 6.40
N LYS A 24 -18.60 34.43 6.31
CA LYS A 24 -19.79 35.04 5.67
C LYS A 24 -20.17 36.39 6.27
N LYS A 25 -19.82 36.63 7.54
CA LYS A 25 -20.10 37.89 8.26
C LYS A 25 -18.98 38.92 8.08
N SER A 26 -17.84 38.53 7.50
CA SER A 26 -16.67 39.39 7.37
C SER A 26 -16.84 40.44 6.27
N GLU A 27 -16.18 41.59 6.42
CA GLU A 27 -16.10 42.63 5.38
C GLU A 27 -15.44 42.13 4.09
N TYR A 28 -14.64 41.06 4.17
CA TYR A 28 -14.03 40.44 3.00
C TYR A 28 -15.06 39.79 2.07
N TYR A 29 -16.11 39.23 2.66
CA TYR A 29 -17.23 38.66 1.94
C TYR A 29 -18.29 39.73 1.61
N LEU A 30 -18.62 40.59 2.56
CA LEU A 30 -19.74 41.52 2.45
C LEU A 30 -19.43 42.78 1.62
N SER A 31 -18.17 43.21 1.55
CA SER A 31 -17.81 44.41 0.80
C SER A 31 -17.48 44.09 -0.66
N ASN A 32 -17.86 45.00 -1.56
CA ASN A 32 -17.47 44.92 -2.98
C ASN A 32 -16.04 45.45 -3.21
N ASP A 33 -15.41 46.03 -2.19
CA ASP A 33 -14.04 46.51 -2.28
C ASP A 33 -13.07 45.35 -2.06
N ILE A 34 -12.08 45.25 -2.95
CA ILE A 34 -10.98 44.30 -2.83
C ILE A 34 -9.88 44.89 -1.91
N GLY A 35 -9.83 46.22 -1.80
CA GLY A 35 -8.86 46.98 -1.03
C GLY A 35 -7.40 46.59 -1.32
N ASN A 36 -6.52 46.95 -0.38
CA ASN A 36 -5.13 46.49 -0.33
C ASN A 36 -4.99 45.16 0.44
N ASN A 37 -5.96 44.25 0.29
CA ASN A 37 -5.89 42.95 0.94
C ASN A 37 -4.78 42.10 0.31
N THR A 38 -3.91 41.50 1.14
CA THR A 38 -2.85 40.59 0.68
C THR A 38 -3.34 39.16 0.45
N ARG A 39 -4.55 38.80 0.94
CA ARG A 39 -5.16 37.46 0.85
C ARG A 39 -6.32 37.38 -0.15
N LYS A 40 -6.23 38.13 -1.26
CA LYS A 40 -7.29 38.18 -2.29
C LYS A 40 -7.68 36.79 -2.82
N ASN A 41 -6.70 35.93 -3.06
CA ASN A 41 -6.93 34.58 -3.58
C ASN A 41 -7.68 33.70 -2.57
N VAL A 42 -7.23 33.67 -1.31
CA VAL A 42 -7.91 32.90 -0.24
C VAL A 42 -9.35 33.39 -0.06
N ASN A 43 -9.56 34.70 -0.06
CA ASN A 43 -10.91 35.25 0.06
C ASN A 43 -11.81 34.88 -1.12
N ALA A 44 -11.28 34.85 -2.35
CA ALA A 44 -12.04 34.41 -3.51
C ALA A 44 -12.50 32.96 -3.37
N TRP A 45 -11.60 32.05 -2.96
CA TRP A 45 -11.96 30.65 -2.69
C TRP A 45 -12.99 30.51 -1.55
N LEU A 46 -12.81 31.24 -0.44
CA LEU A 46 -13.78 31.20 0.65
C LEU A 46 -15.14 31.79 0.22
N SER A 47 -15.15 32.85 -0.59
CA SER A 47 -16.38 33.41 -1.17
C SER A 47 -17.08 32.42 -2.09
N LEU A 48 -16.34 31.67 -2.92
CA LEU A 48 -16.88 30.60 -3.75
C LEU A 48 -17.65 29.57 -2.91
N PHE A 49 -17.06 29.08 -1.82
CA PHE A 49 -17.68 28.03 -0.98
C PHE A 49 -18.86 28.51 -0.12
N VAL A 50 -18.91 29.80 0.21
CA VAL A 50 -19.92 30.36 1.13
C VAL A 50 -21.15 30.90 0.39
N THR A 51 -21.03 31.10 -0.92
CA THR A 51 -22.06 31.74 -1.73
C THR A 51 -23.13 30.75 -2.16
N ASP A 52 -24.37 31.11 -1.88
CA ASP A 52 -25.55 30.27 -2.02
C ASP A 52 -26.65 30.92 -2.88
N ASP A 53 -26.38 32.10 -3.45
CA ASP A 53 -27.38 32.95 -4.08
C ASP A 53 -26.82 33.58 -5.36
N ILE A 54 -27.64 33.61 -6.42
CA ILE A 54 -27.23 34.07 -7.76
C ILE A 54 -26.75 35.53 -7.74
N GLU A 55 -27.43 36.43 -7.02
CA GLU A 55 -27.01 37.84 -6.96
C GLU A 55 -25.66 38.00 -6.26
N LYS A 56 -25.35 37.11 -5.31
CA LYS A 56 -24.03 37.07 -4.65
C LYS A 56 -22.96 36.46 -5.54
N ILE A 57 -23.32 35.50 -6.41
CA ILE A 57 -22.41 34.93 -7.41
C ILE A 57 -21.97 36.02 -8.37
N ASP A 58 -22.91 36.81 -8.92
CA ASP A 58 -22.59 37.91 -9.83
C ASP A 58 -21.65 38.91 -9.16
N ARG A 59 -21.92 39.30 -7.91
CA ARG A 59 -21.02 40.17 -7.13
C ARG A 59 -19.62 39.57 -6.93
N ASN A 60 -19.53 38.26 -6.70
CA ASN A 60 -18.24 37.59 -6.57
C ASN A 60 -17.48 37.53 -7.89
N ILE A 61 -18.18 37.34 -9.01
CA ILE A 61 -17.58 37.35 -10.35
C ILE A 61 -17.08 38.76 -10.67
N GLU A 62 -17.85 39.81 -10.40
CA GLU A 62 -17.39 41.19 -10.54
C GLU A 62 -16.12 41.46 -9.72
N LYS A 63 -16.05 40.91 -8.50
CA LYS A 63 -14.90 41.05 -7.59
C LYS A 63 -13.70 40.17 -8.02
N TYR A 64 -13.97 38.98 -8.54
CA TYR A 64 -13.00 37.95 -8.89
C TYR A 64 -13.40 37.29 -10.24
N PRO A 65 -13.10 37.93 -11.38
CA PRO A 65 -13.61 37.49 -12.69
C PRO A 65 -13.30 36.04 -13.06
N TRP A 66 -12.16 35.52 -12.62
CA TRP A 66 -11.75 34.14 -12.88
C TRP A 66 -12.64 33.08 -12.19
N LEU A 67 -13.50 33.47 -11.24
CA LEU A 67 -14.45 32.55 -10.63
C LEU A 67 -15.60 32.19 -11.58
N GLU A 68 -15.86 32.98 -12.64
CA GLU A 68 -16.97 32.74 -13.58
C GLU A 68 -16.91 31.35 -14.20
N GLU A 69 -15.74 30.97 -14.74
CA GLU A 69 -15.54 29.64 -15.35
C GLU A 69 -15.83 28.52 -14.35
N ILE A 70 -15.43 28.70 -13.09
CA ILE A 70 -15.63 27.71 -12.03
C ILE A 70 -17.11 27.62 -11.65
N TYR A 71 -17.81 28.74 -11.53
CA TYR A 71 -19.25 28.73 -11.25
C TYR A 71 -20.03 28.06 -12.38
N ILE A 72 -19.66 28.30 -13.65
CA ILE A 72 -20.29 27.64 -14.81
C ILE A 72 -20.07 26.14 -14.75
N GLU A 73 -18.83 25.69 -14.53
CA GLU A 73 -18.49 24.27 -14.40
C GLU A 73 -19.27 23.61 -13.25
N MET A 74 -19.36 24.27 -12.09
CA MET A 74 -20.15 23.80 -10.95
C MET A 74 -21.64 23.67 -11.27
N VAL A 75 -22.20 24.60 -12.04
CA VAL A 75 -23.61 24.54 -12.46
C VAL A 75 -23.84 23.42 -13.48
N GLU A 76 -22.89 23.15 -14.38
CA GLU A 76 -22.99 22.04 -15.32
C GLU A 76 -23.15 20.69 -14.60
N TYR A 77 -22.44 20.51 -13.48
CA TYR A 77 -22.61 19.34 -12.62
C TYR A 77 -23.99 19.25 -11.96
N LEU A 78 -24.64 20.37 -11.64
CA LEU A 78 -26.01 20.39 -11.13
C LEU A 78 -27.04 20.03 -12.22
N VAL A 79 -26.77 20.42 -13.47
CA VAL A 79 -27.63 20.13 -14.62
C VAL A 79 -27.49 18.68 -15.07
N LYS A 80 -26.29 18.07 -14.88
CA LYS A 80 -25.99 16.70 -15.29
C LYS A 80 -25.41 15.86 -14.14
N PRO A 81 -26.22 15.54 -13.12
CA PRO A 81 -25.75 14.78 -11.97
C PRO A 81 -25.22 13.38 -12.35
N GLU A 82 -25.72 12.79 -13.44
CA GLU A 82 -25.25 11.48 -13.94
C GLU A 82 -23.77 11.48 -14.34
N GLU A 83 -23.28 12.55 -14.97
CA GLU A 83 -21.87 12.68 -15.35
C GLU A 83 -20.96 12.73 -14.11
N VAL A 84 -21.41 13.40 -13.04
CA VAL A 84 -20.72 13.46 -11.74
C VAL A 84 -20.62 12.06 -11.11
N PHE A 85 -21.72 11.31 -11.09
CA PHE A 85 -21.72 9.94 -10.56
C PHE A 85 -20.81 9.00 -11.35
N ASN A 86 -20.74 9.17 -12.67
CA ASN A 86 -19.81 8.40 -13.51
C ASN A 86 -18.36 8.76 -13.20
N MET A 87 -18.02 10.03 -13.00
CA MET A 87 -16.67 10.46 -12.61
C MET A 87 -16.25 9.89 -11.24
N TYR A 88 -17.13 9.91 -10.24
CA TYR A 88 -16.84 9.30 -8.94
C TYR A 88 -16.67 7.78 -9.05
N SER A 89 -17.53 7.12 -9.82
CA SER A 89 -17.41 5.67 -10.06
C SER A 89 -16.09 5.30 -10.71
N GLU A 90 -15.63 6.11 -11.67
CA GLU A 90 -14.35 5.94 -12.35
C GLU A 90 -13.16 6.17 -11.42
N ALA A 91 -13.21 7.21 -10.58
CA ALA A 91 -12.18 7.47 -9.58
C ALA A 91 -12.07 6.32 -8.57
N LEU A 92 -13.20 5.77 -8.12
CA LEU A 92 -13.25 4.59 -7.26
C LEU A 92 -12.69 3.36 -7.97
N ARG A 93 -13.04 3.14 -9.24
CA ARG A 93 -12.49 2.05 -10.05
C ARG A 93 -10.97 2.13 -10.16
N ILE A 94 -10.42 3.32 -10.43
CA ILE A 94 -8.97 3.54 -10.51
C ILE A 94 -8.29 3.29 -9.17
N LEU A 95 -8.91 3.71 -8.07
CA LEU A 95 -8.40 3.45 -6.72
C LEU A 95 -8.33 1.95 -6.46
N ASP A 96 -9.41 1.21 -6.74
CA ASP A 96 -9.47 -0.24 -6.58
C ASP A 96 -8.43 -0.95 -7.44
N GLU A 97 -8.26 -0.53 -8.70
CA GLU A 97 -7.23 -1.09 -9.60
C GLU A 97 -5.81 -0.89 -9.06
N ASN A 98 -5.51 0.27 -8.51
CA ASN A 98 -4.21 0.55 -7.90
C ASN A 98 -3.99 -0.28 -6.63
N THR A 99 -5.02 -0.46 -5.80
CA THR A 99 -4.97 -1.32 -4.61
C THR A 99 -4.70 -2.77 -4.99
N VAL A 100 -5.43 -3.31 -5.99
CA VAL A 100 -5.21 -4.68 -6.47
C VAL A 100 -3.80 -4.85 -7.02
N LYS A 101 -3.31 -3.89 -7.81
CA LYS A 101 -1.96 -3.94 -8.36
C LYS A 101 -0.89 -3.94 -7.25
N TYR A 102 -1.04 -3.08 -6.25
CA TYR A 102 -0.15 -3.02 -5.10
C TYR A 102 -0.12 -4.36 -4.34
N MET A 103 -1.28 -4.94 -4.04
CA MET A 103 -1.36 -6.25 -3.36
C MET A 103 -0.72 -7.37 -4.18
N VAL A 104 -0.89 -7.38 -5.50
CA VAL A 104 -0.26 -8.38 -6.38
C VAL A 104 1.26 -8.23 -6.39
N ASP A 105 1.77 -7.00 -6.40
CA ASP A 105 3.22 -6.75 -6.40
C ASP A 105 3.85 -7.12 -5.05
N GLU A 106 3.17 -6.87 -3.93
CA GLU A 106 3.57 -7.33 -2.59
C GLU A 106 3.61 -8.86 -2.51
N LEU A 107 2.52 -9.54 -2.92
CA LEU A 107 2.46 -11.00 -2.95
C LEU A 107 3.53 -11.64 -3.85
N LYS A 108 3.87 -11.01 -4.98
CA LYS A 108 4.98 -11.49 -5.84
C LYS A 108 6.33 -11.37 -5.13
N GLY A 109 6.55 -10.28 -4.40
CA GLY A 109 7.75 -10.09 -3.59
C GLY A 109 7.90 -11.19 -2.54
N GLU A 110 6.87 -11.42 -1.74
CA GLU A 110 6.84 -12.49 -0.73
C GLU A 110 7.06 -13.88 -1.35
N ASN A 111 6.45 -14.14 -2.51
CA ASN A 111 6.61 -15.42 -3.20
C ASN A 111 8.04 -15.65 -3.68
N GLU A 112 8.70 -14.59 -4.18
CA GLU A 112 10.10 -14.66 -4.58
C GLU A 112 11.02 -14.94 -3.39
N GLU A 113 10.80 -14.25 -2.26
CA GLU A 113 11.55 -14.48 -1.03
C GLU A 113 11.39 -15.92 -0.52
N LEU A 114 10.14 -16.42 -0.46
CA LEU A 114 9.85 -17.80 -0.10
C LEU A 114 10.50 -18.80 -1.06
N ARG A 115 10.54 -18.50 -2.37
CA ARG A 115 11.20 -19.36 -3.36
C ARG A 115 12.70 -19.42 -3.11
N VAL A 116 13.34 -18.29 -2.84
CA VAL A 116 14.76 -18.23 -2.49
C VAL A 116 15.02 -19.04 -1.22
N GLU A 117 14.26 -18.81 -0.15
CA GLU A 117 14.41 -19.54 1.11
C GLU A 117 14.25 -21.05 0.90
N ASN A 118 13.24 -21.48 0.14
CA ASN A 118 12.99 -22.89 -0.16
C ASN A 118 14.15 -23.51 -0.96
N THR A 119 14.72 -22.79 -1.91
CA THR A 119 15.92 -23.27 -2.65
C THR A 119 17.13 -23.42 -1.74
N GLU A 120 17.35 -22.47 -0.81
CA GLU A 120 18.43 -22.58 0.18
C GLU A 120 18.23 -23.76 1.14
N LEU A 121 17.00 -23.94 1.61
CA LEU A 121 16.63 -25.04 2.50
C LEU A 121 16.84 -26.39 1.79
N SER A 122 16.39 -26.50 0.54
CA SER A 122 16.58 -27.68 -0.30
C SER A 122 18.08 -27.99 -0.49
N ASN A 123 18.90 -26.97 -0.77
CA ASN A 123 20.35 -27.12 -0.86
C ASN A 123 20.99 -27.58 0.47
N LYS A 124 20.54 -27.03 1.60
CA LYS A 124 20.99 -27.45 2.94
C LYS A 124 20.62 -28.92 3.20
N VAL A 125 19.40 -29.33 2.88
CA VAL A 125 18.93 -30.72 3.01
C VAL A 125 19.80 -31.67 2.16
N LEU A 126 20.05 -31.33 0.90
CA LEU A 126 20.92 -32.11 0.02
C LEU A 126 22.35 -32.22 0.56
N ALA A 127 22.91 -31.13 1.09
CA ALA A 127 24.24 -31.14 1.69
C ALA A 127 24.29 -32.01 2.97
N PHE A 128 23.26 -31.96 3.81
CA PHE A 128 23.14 -32.82 4.99
C PHE A 128 23.01 -34.30 4.62
N GLN A 129 22.19 -34.63 3.62
CA GLN A 129 22.04 -36.00 3.12
C GLN A 129 23.37 -36.55 2.58
N LYS A 130 24.12 -35.77 1.80
CA LYS A 130 25.46 -36.17 1.32
C LYS A 130 26.41 -36.47 2.48
N LYS A 131 26.48 -35.59 3.49
CA LYS A 131 27.30 -35.79 4.68
C LYS A 131 26.90 -37.03 5.49
N GLN A 132 25.59 -37.31 5.61
CA GLN A 132 25.13 -38.53 6.28
C GLN A 132 25.56 -39.78 5.51
N ASN A 133 25.37 -39.80 4.19
CA ASN A 133 25.80 -40.92 3.34
C ASN A 133 27.32 -41.15 3.41
N GLU A 134 28.13 -40.09 3.43
CA GLU A 134 29.59 -40.21 3.58
C GLU A 134 29.97 -40.82 4.93
N LYS A 135 29.36 -40.36 6.02
CA LYS A 135 29.59 -40.92 7.37
C LYS A 135 29.16 -42.37 7.46
N GLU A 136 28.01 -42.72 6.89
CA GLU A 136 27.50 -44.09 6.87
C GLU A 136 28.46 -45.02 6.13
N LYS A 137 28.97 -44.59 4.96
CA LYS A 137 30.01 -45.31 4.22
C LYS A 137 31.29 -45.51 5.05
N GLU A 138 31.71 -44.49 5.79
CA GLU A 138 32.91 -44.56 6.63
C GLU A 138 32.73 -45.49 7.83
N ILE A 139 31.56 -45.49 8.46
CA ILE A 139 31.19 -46.42 9.53
C ILE A 139 31.24 -47.87 9.01
N ILE A 140 30.61 -48.15 7.86
CA ILE A 140 30.62 -49.48 7.23
C ILE A 140 32.06 -49.95 6.96
N LYS A 141 32.91 -49.07 6.38
CA LYS A 141 34.33 -49.38 6.14
C LYS A 141 35.10 -49.67 7.41
N ASN A 142 34.85 -48.92 8.49
CA ASN A 142 35.53 -49.11 9.77
C ASN A 142 35.07 -50.39 10.48
N MET A 143 33.78 -50.76 10.41
CA MET A 143 33.27 -52.03 10.92
C MET A 143 33.91 -53.22 10.19
N TYR A 144 34.03 -53.15 8.86
CA TYR A 144 34.71 -54.19 8.08
C TYR A 144 36.18 -54.32 8.46
N LYS A 145 36.90 -53.21 8.63
CA LYS A 145 38.30 -53.20 9.12
C LYS A 145 38.45 -53.77 10.54
N ALA A 146 37.38 -53.75 11.33
CA ALA A 146 37.33 -54.38 12.66
C ALA A 146 36.99 -55.89 12.61
N ASN A 147 37.03 -56.51 11.43
CA ASN A 147 36.74 -57.92 11.18
C ASN A 147 35.27 -58.36 11.41
N LEU A 148 34.30 -57.44 11.32
CA LEU A 148 32.89 -57.84 11.26
C LEU A 148 32.56 -58.42 9.87
N THR A 149 31.71 -59.45 9.80
CA THR A 149 31.24 -60.00 8.52
C THR A 149 30.18 -59.10 7.88
N ILE A 150 29.97 -59.25 6.57
CA ILE A 150 29.00 -58.45 5.82
C ILE A 150 27.58 -58.63 6.37
N GLU A 151 27.21 -59.85 6.78
CA GLU A 151 25.90 -60.11 7.40
C GLU A 151 25.74 -59.38 8.75
N GLN A 152 26.80 -59.33 9.57
CA GLN A 152 26.77 -58.62 10.85
C GLN A 152 26.66 -57.11 10.66
N ILE A 153 27.32 -56.55 9.65
CA ILE A 153 27.23 -55.12 9.33
C ILE A 153 25.82 -54.79 8.84
N ALA A 154 25.24 -55.62 7.96
CA ALA A 154 23.86 -55.44 7.47
C ALA A 154 22.83 -55.48 8.60
N GLU A 155 23.01 -56.34 9.59
CA GLU A 155 22.14 -56.43 10.77
C GLU A 155 22.26 -55.18 11.68
N ILE A 156 23.47 -54.61 11.82
CA ILE A 156 23.72 -53.43 12.67
C ILE A 156 23.27 -52.13 12.00
N THR A 157 23.55 -51.95 10.71
CA THR A 157 23.26 -50.70 9.99
C THR A 157 21.88 -50.70 9.34
N GLY A 158 21.26 -51.88 9.17
CA GLY A 158 20.01 -52.05 8.43
C GLY A 158 20.15 -51.79 6.93
N SER A 159 21.38 -51.68 6.42
CA SER A 159 21.66 -51.41 5.01
C SER A 159 21.63 -52.71 4.20
N ASP A 160 21.20 -52.62 2.93
CA ASP A 160 21.20 -53.77 2.02
C ASP A 160 22.60 -54.34 1.81
N ILE A 161 22.71 -55.67 1.77
CA ILE A 161 23.99 -56.38 1.57
C ILE A 161 24.68 -55.91 0.28
N GLU A 162 23.93 -55.69 -0.81
CA GLU A 162 24.47 -55.20 -2.08
C GLU A 162 25.13 -53.82 -1.95
N LYS A 163 24.50 -52.89 -1.23
CA LYS A 163 25.09 -51.57 -0.94
C LYS A 163 26.35 -51.69 -0.08
N ILE A 164 26.35 -52.57 0.92
CA ILE A 164 27.53 -52.79 1.77
C ILE A 164 28.69 -53.35 0.95
N VAL A 165 28.43 -54.32 0.07
CA VAL A 165 29.44 -54.88 -0.85
C VAL A 165 30.00 -53.80 -1.77
N GLU A 166 29.15 -52.93 -2.33
CA GLU A 166 29.59 -51.82 -3.20
C GLU A 166 30.46 -50.80 -2.45
N ILE A 167 30.15 -50.53 -1.16
CA ILE A 167 30.91 -49.58 -0.34
C ILE A 167 32.28 -50.13 0.09
N ILE A 168 32.39 -51.45 0.30
CA ILE A 168 33.59 -52.12 0.79
C ILE A 168 34.53 -52.55 -0.35
N SER A 169 33.99 -52.84 -1.55
CA SER A 169 34.77 -53.13 -2.77
C SER A 169 35.67 -51.95 -3.17
#